data_AF-A0AAV4H0I3-F1
#
_entry.id   AF-A0AAV4H0I3-F1
#
_cell.length_a   1.000
_cell.length_b   1.000
_cell.length_c   1.000
_cell.angle_alpha   90.00
_cell.angle_beta   90.00
_cell.angle_gamma   90.00
#
_symmetry.space_group_name_H-M   'P 1'
#
loop_
_entity.id
_entity.type
_entity.pdbx_description
1 polymer ?
#
loop_
_entity_poly.entity_id
_entity_poly.type
_entity_poly.pdbx_seq_one_letter_code
_entity_poly.pdbx_strand_id
1 'polypeptide(L)'
;MKTTSHLFIDHIMRRERQEHLMTTGMFMGRRGRGRLRVATLLCYLELHYPDWLEIFNNVYGWCTIRCYGGPSQLQAIAKKCPPVAVAVARQKLEGKSFSQCSDLEFKVVDVCDAMGWDSGLVKRELRALQWTSGPGGFRKSGVLVELSDLSFHFRSRGDLTDDQVDEVLDFLTSRTRKQEQAELRQLDRLADALKR
;
A
#
# COMPACT_ATOMS: atom_id res chain seq x y z
N MET A 1 -10.27 3.68 -18.84
CA MET A 1 -8.90 3.28 -18.45
C MET A 1 -8.79 3.41 -16.95
N LYS A 2 -8.73 2.29 -16.22
CA LYS A 2 -8.71 2.25 -14.75
C LYS A 2 -7.24 2.13 -14.34
N THR A 3 -6.62 3.25 -14.01
CA THR A 3 -5.19 3.28 -13.64
C THR A 3 -5.07 3.32 -12.13
N THR A 4 -4.34 2.35 -11.57
CA THR A 4 -4.16 2.19 -10.14
C THR A 4 -3.39 3.38 -9.52
N SER A 5 -4.03 4.00 -8.53
CA SER A 5 -3.48 4.61 -7.31
C SER A 5 -2.32 5.60 -7.36
N HIS A 6 -1.92 6.11 -8.52
CA HIS A 6 -0.75 7.00 -8.61
C HIS A 6 -1.05 8.50 -8.49
N LEU A 7 -2.27 8.97 -8.75
CA LEU A 7 -2.53 10.42 -8.86
C LEU A 7 -3.33 11.01 -7.69
N PHE A 8 -4.23 10.26 -7.06
CA PHE A 8 -5.15 10.80 -6.06
C PHE A 8 -4.46 11.15 -4.72
N ILE A 9 -3.58 10.26 -4.23
CA ILE A 9 -2.81 10.53 -3.00
C ILE A 9 -1.67 11.52 -3.26
N ASP A 10 -1.02 11.48 -4.42
CA ASP A 10 0.09 12.39 -4.74
C ASP A 10 -0.38 13.85 -4.81
N HIS A 11 -1.60 14.13 -5.29
CA HIS A 11 -2.11 15.50 -5.35
C HIS A 11 -2.52 16.05 -3.96
N ILE A 12 -3.19 15.22 -3.14
CA ILE A 12 -3.59 15.59 -1.77
C ILE A 12 -2.36 15.70 -0.85
N MET A 13 -1.36 14.82 -0.99
CA MET A 13 -0.14 14.85 -0.17
C MET A 13 0.90 15.86 -0.66
N ARG A 14 0.86 16.32 -1.92
CA ARG A 14 1.75 17.39 -2.44
C ARG A 14 1.41 18.76 -1.88
N ARG A 15 0.15 19.04 -1.53
CA ARG A 15 -0.23 20.35 -0.97
C ARG A 15 0.14 20.53 0.51
N GLU A 16 0.40 19.46 1.26
CA GLU A 16 0.80 19.53 2.69
C GLU A 16 2.31 19.35 2.94
N ARG A 17 3.12 19.02 1.93
CA ARG A 17 4.51 18.58 2.18
C ARG A 17 5.53 19.14 1.20
N GLN A 18 5.66 20.47 1.15
CA GLN A 18 6.96 21.07 0.84
C GLN A 18 7.88 20.83 2.04
N GLU A 19 8.55 19.67 2.05
CA GLU A 19 9.86 19.36 2.63
C GLU A 19 9.96 17.82 2.79
N HIS A 20 10.96 17.23 2.13
CA HIS A 20 11.36 15.80 2.09
C HIS A 20 10.72 14.85 1.06
N LEU A 21 11.56 14.55 0.05
CA LEU A 21 11.63 13.45 -0.92
C LEU A 21 10.56 12.33 -0.96
N MET A 22 10.09 12.12 -2.20
CA MET A 22 9.82 10.86 -2.93
C MET A 22 9.06 9.68 -2.29
N THR A 23 8.15 9.15 -3.11
CA THR A 23 7.75 7.73 -3.26
C THR A 23 6.37 7.39 -2.73
N THR A 24 5.50 7.01 -3.68
CA THR A 24 4.21 6.32 -3.51
C THR A 24 4.29 5.24 -2.44
N GLY A 25 3.35 5.30 -1.50
CA GLY A 25 3.28 4.45 -0.31
C GLY A 25 3.10 5.34 0.90
N MET A 26 1.87 5.45 1.40
CA MET A 26 1.61 6.17 2.64
C MET A 26 2.31 5.42 3.79
N PHE A 27 3.51 5.85 4.13
CA PHE A 27 4.37 5.25 5.15
C PHE A 27 3.62 5.15 6.48
N MET A 28 3.19 3.96 6.87
CA MET A 28 2.57 3.72 8.17
C MET A 28 3.64 3.45 9.22
N GLY A 29 4.43 4.48 9.54
CA GLY A 29 5.32 4.46 10.69
C GLY A 29 4.54 4.24 11.99
N ARG A 30 5.09 3.42 12.90
CA ARG A 30 4.55 3.08 14.23
C ARG A 30 4.16 4.32 15.05
N ARG A 31 2.95 4.86 14.85
CA ARG A 31 2.25 5.73 15.80
C ARG A 31 0.76 5.38 15.77
N GLY A 32 0.36 4.50 16.69
CA GLY A 32 -0.96 3.84 16.77
C GLY A 32 -2.20 4.73 16.97
N ARG A 33 -2.12 6.05 16.74
CA ARG A 33 -3.27 6.97 16.84
C ARG A 33 -3.74 7.55 15.49
N GLY A 34 -2.91 7.50 14.44
CA GLY A 34 -3.28 8.05 13.11
C GLY A 34 -4.04 7.07 12.21
N ARG A 35 -3.87 5.76 12.40
CA ARG A 35 -4.44 4.72 11.53
C ARG A 35 -5.96 4.72 11.47
N LEU A 36 -6.61 4.85 12.64
CA LEU A 36 -8.06 4.84 12.72
C LEU A 36 -8.67 6.04 11.99
N ARG A 37 -8.05 7.22 12.08
CA ARG A 37 -8.55 8.44 11.44
C ARG A 37 -8.57 8.30 9.91
N VAL A 38 -7.48 7.83 9.33
CA VAL A 38 -7.41 7.64 7.87
C VAL A 38 -8.40 6.56 7.41
N ALA A 39 -8.50 5.44 8.13
CA ALA A 39 -9.50 4.41 7.83
C ALA A 39 -10.93 4.96 7.88
N THR A 40 -11.27 5.72 8.92
CA THR A 40 -12.60 6.32 9.06
C THR A 40 -12.92 7.31 7.94
N LEU A 41 -11.97 8.15 7.54
CA LEU A 41 -12.15 9.07 6.42
C LEU A 41 -12.35 8.32 5.10
N LEU A 42 -11.56 7.28 4.83
CA LEU A 42 -11.73 6.45 3.65
C LEU A 42 -13.11 5.77 3.62
N CYS A 43 -13.57 5.22 4.75
CA CYS A 43 -14.92 4.64 4.85
C CYS A 43 -16.02 5.68 4.60
N TYR A 44 -15.85 6.93 5.04
CA TYR A 44 -16.81 7.99 4.72
C TYR A 44 -16.84 8.33 3.23
N LEU A 45 -15.69 8.27 2.54
CA LEU A 45 -15.63 8.46 1.09
C LEU A 45 -16.32 7.33 0.35
N GLU A 46 -16.04 6.08 0.71
CA GLU A 46 -16.67 4.92 0.08
C GLU A 46 -18.20 4.95 0.25
N LEU A 47 -18.70 5.38 1.42
CA LEU A 47 -20.14 5.51 1.68
C LEU A 47 -20.81 6.62 0.85
N HIS A 48 -20.13 7.74 0.63
CA HIS A 48 -20.70 8.91 -0.05
C HIS A 48 -20.48 8.88 -1.56
N TYR A 49 -19.39 8.26 -2.02
CA TYR A 49 -18.97 8.20 -3.42
C TYR A 49 -18.59 6.75 -3.81
N PRO A 50 -19.57 5.84 -3.92
CA PRO A 50 -19.32 4.41 -4.14
C PRO A 50 -18.63 4.12 -5.48
N ASP A 51 -18.88 4.93 -6.52
CA ASP A 51 -18.25 4.75 -7.83
C ASP A 51 -16.82 5.33 -7.88
N TRP A 52 -16.42 6.13 -6.89
CA TRP A 52 -15.14 6.85 -6.92
C TRP A 52 -14.05 6.11 -6.17
N LEU A 53 -14.41 5.37 -5.13
CA LEU A 53 -13.46 4.73 -4.24
C LEU A 53 -13.97 3.36 -3.80
N GLU A 54 -13.15 2.34 -4.00
CA GLU A 54 -13.38 0.98 -3.55
C GLU A 54 -12.26 0.59 -2.57
N ILE A 55 -12.61 0.20 -1.35
CA ILE A 55 -11.62 -0.20 -0.34
C ILE A 55 -11.44 -1.72 -0.35
N PHE A 56 -10.19 -2.16 -0.35
CA PHE A 56 -9.80 -3.57 -0.23
C PHE A 56 -9.17 -3.85 1.14
N ASN A 57 -8.95 -5.14 1.41
CA ASN A 57 -8.21 -5.58 2.59
C ASN A 57 -6.79 -4.99 2.60
N ASN A 58 -6.29 -4.64 3.79
CA ASN A 58 -4.93 -4.11 3.96
C ASN A 58 -3.88 -5.08 3.40
N VAL A 59 -2.88 -4.51 2.73
CA VAL A 59 -1.83 -5.26 2.04
C VAL A 59 -0.46 -4.82 2.55
N TYR A 60 0.54 -5.70 2.46
CA TYR A 60 1.93 -5.30 2.64
C TYR A 60 2.36 -4.53 1.40
N GLY A 61 2.71 -3.26 1.55
CA GLY A 61 3.08 -2.37 0.45
C GLY A 61 4.38 -2.79 -0.21
N TRP A 62 5.35 -3.27 0.59
CA TRP A 62 6.69 -3.58 0.12
C TRP A 62 7.07 -5.05 0.31
N CYS A 63 7.83 -5.56 -0.64
CA CYS A 63 8.45 -6.88 -0.58
C CYS A 63 9.94 -6.76 -0.86
N THR A 64 10.75 -7.25 0.06
CA THR A 64 12.20 -7.37 -0.08
C THR A 64 12.57 -8.85 -0.19
N ILE A 65 13.24 -9.21 -1.27
CA ILE A 65 13.76 -10.54 -1.51
C ILE A 65 15.29 -10.47 -1.41
N ARG A 66 15.89 -11.31 -0.57
CA ARG A 66 17.35 -11.47 -0.48
C ARG A 66 17.75 -12.87 -0.88
N CYS A 67 18.67 -12.98 -1.84
CA CYS A 67 19.18 -14.25 -2.34
C CYS A 67 20.61 -14.47 -1.87
N TYR A 68 20.81 -15.35 -0.88
CA TYR A 68 22.16 -15.63 -0.35
C TYR A 68 23.06 -16.38 -1.33
N GLY A 69 22.48 -17.02 -2.36
CA GLY A 69 23.18 -17.65 -3.47
C GLY A 69 23.60 -16.68 -4.59
N GLY A 70 23.46 -15.37 -4.38
CA GLY A 70 23.93 -14.34 -5.31
C GLY A 70 23.00 -14.05 -6.50
N PRO A 71 23.49 -13.34 -7.54
CA PRO A 71 22.66 -12.85 -8.64
C PRO A 71 22.15 -13.96 -9.56
N SER A 72 22.88 -15.07 -9.69
CA SER A 72 22.45 -16.25 -10.47
C SER A 72 21.20 -16.89 -9.86
N GLN A 73 21.11 -16.92 -8.52
CA GLN A 73 19.94 -17.41 -7.81
C GLN A 73 18.73 -16.50 -8.05
N LEU A 74 18.89 -15.18 -8.00
CA LEU A 74 17.82 -14.23 -8.30
C LEU A 74 17.28 -14.42 -9.73
N GLN A 75 18.16 -14.65 -10.71
CA GLN A 75 17.74 -14.92 -12.09
C GLN A 75 16.99 -16.25 -12.23
N ALA A 76 17.42 -17.30 -11.52
CA ALA A 76 16.71 -18.58 -11.53
C ALA A 76 15.30 -18.46 -10.93
N ILE A 77 15.17 -17.70 -9.84
CA ILE A 77 13.87 -17.41 -9.19
C ILE A 77 12.97 -16.59 -10.11
N ALA A 78 13.51 -15.56 -10.76
CA ALA A 78 12.77 -14.74 -11.71
C ALA A 78 12.21 -15.58 -12.87
N LYS A 79 12.89 -16.64 -13.29
CA LYS A 79 12.36 -17.57 -14.31
C LYS A 79 11.26 -18.47 -13.78
N LYS A 80 11.29 -18.82 -12.49
CA LYS A 80 10.34 -19.76 -11.86
C LYS A 80 9.07 -19.06 -11.36
N CYS A 81 9.18 -17.83 -10.87
CA CYS A 81 8.11 -17.13 -10.17
C CYS A 81 7.66 -15.87 -10.93
N PRO A 82 6.43 -15.85 -11.47
CA PRO A 82 5.94 -14.73 -12.27
C PRO A 82 5.98 -13.36 -11.55
N PRO A 83 5.57 -13.22 -10.28
CA PRO A 83 5.67 -11.94 -9.56
C PRO A 83 7.09 -11.35 -9.55
N VAL A 84 8.11 -12.20 -9.36
CA VAL A 84 9.52 -11.76 -9.36
C VAL A 84 9.97 -11.40 -10.76
N ALA A 85 9.55 -12.16 -11.78
CA ALA A 85 9.82 -11.85 -13.18
C ALA A 85 9.32 -10.45 -13.56
N VAL A 86 8.07 -10.14 -13.19
CA VAL A 86 7.43 -8.85 -13.47
C VAL A 86 8.11 -7.72 -12.69
N ALA A 87 8.44 -7.94 -11.42
CA ALA A 87 9.18 -6.96 -10.63
C ALA A 87 10.54 -6.60 -11.26
N VAL A 88 11.31 -7.61 -11.70
CA VAL A 88 12.60 -7.40 -12.38
C VAL A 88 12.39 -6.70 -13.73
N ALA A 89 11.38 -7.10 -14.51
CA ALA A 89 11.09 -6.48 -15.79
C ALA A 89 10.75 -4.99 -15.66
N ARG A 90 9.93 -4.60 -14.66
CA ARG A 90 9.60 -3.19 -14.42
C ARG A 90 10.81 -2.36 -14.02
N GLN A 91 11.65 -2.88 -13.14
CA GLN A 91 12.87 -2.16 -12.74
C GLN A 91 13.90 -2.05 -13.87
N LYS A 92 13.93 -3.01 -14.80
CA LYS A 92 14.72 -2.89 -16.03
C LYS A 92 14.19 -1.78 -16.94
N LEU A 93 12.86 -1.61 -17.04
CA LEU A 93 12.26 -0.50 -17.78
C LEU A 93 12.59 0.85 -17.12
N GLU A 94 12.73 0.90 -15.81
CA GLU A 94 13.23 2.06 -15.04
C GLU A 94 14.76 2.29 -15.19
N GLY A 95 15.46 1.45 -15.96
CA GLY A 95 16.90 1.58 -16.21
C GLY A 95 17.82 0.93 -15.16
N LYS A 96 17.29 0.13 -14.22
CA LYS A 96 18.11 -0.56 -13.21
C LYS A 96 18.75 -1.83 -13.79
N SER A 97 20.05 -2.00 -13.56
CA SER A 97 20.81 -3.19 -13.96
C SER A 97 20.91 -4.21 -12.82
N PHE A 98 20.58 -5.47 -13.09
CA PHE A 98 20.59 -6.58 -12.11
C PHE A 98 21.77 -7.56 -12.29
N SER A 99 22.87 -7.12 -12.91
CA SER A 99 24.01 -8.01 -13.19
C SER A 99 24.74 -8.48 -11.93
N GLN A 100 24.74 -7.67 -10.86
CA GLN A 100 25.47 -7.94 -9.62
C GLN A 100 24.59 -7.88 -8.35
N CYS A 101 23.29 -7.61 -8.47
CA CYS A 101 22.39 -7.50 -7.31
C CYS A 101 21.89 -8.88 -6.87
N SER A 102 22.05 -9.20 -5.58
CA SER A 102 21.46 -10.35 -4.91
C SER A 102 20.08 -10.07 -4.30
N ASP A 103 19.75 -8.78 -4.18
CA ASP A 103 18.59 -8.30 -3.45
C ASP A 103 17.63 -7.59 -4.41
N LEU A 104 16.33 -7.76 -4.18
CA LEU A 104 15.27 -7.18 -4.98
C LEU A 104 14.19 -6.62 -4.07
N GLU A 105 13.94 -5.33 -4.15
CA GLU A 105 12.88 -4.65 -3.43
C GLU A 105 11.86 -4.07 -4.41
N PHE A 106 10.58 -4.35 -4.20
CA PHE A 106 9.50 -3.86 -5.06
C PHE A 106 8.19 -3.70 -4.31
N LYS A 107 7.29 -2.91 -4.89
CA LYS A 107 5.93 -2.71 -4.40
C LYS A 107 5.05 -3.88 -4.81
N VAL A 108 4.38 -4.48 -3.84
CA VAL A 108 3.51 -5.64 -4.07
C VAL A 108 2.29 -5.24 -4.90
N VAL A 109 1.70 -4.07 -4.61
CA VAL A 109 0.49 -3.57 -5.29
C VAL A 109 0.73 -3.39 -6.78
N ASP A 110 1.82 -2.71 -7.16
CA ASP A 110 2.20 -2.49 -8.55
C ASP A 110 2.33 -3.82 -9.33
N VAL A 111 2.92 -4.85 -8.71
CA VAL A 111 3.05 -6.18 -9.33
C VAL A 111 1.69 -6.89 -9.43
N CYS A 112 0.83 -6.74 -8.41
CA CYS A 112 -0.53 -7.26 -8.44
C CYS A 112 -1.32 -6.65 -9.60
N ASP A 113 -1.23 -5.32 -9.79
CA ASP A 113 -1.90 -4.61 -10.88
C ASP A 113 -1.41 -5.05 -12.25
N ALA A 114 -0.08 -5.15 -12.42
CA ALA A 114 0.52 -5.54 -13.69
C ALA A 114 0.16 -6.98 -14.08
N MET A 115 -0.04 -7.86 -13.09
CA MET A 115 -0.44 -9.25 -13.33
C MET A 115 -1.96 -9.47 -13.30
N GLY A 116 -2.74 -8.52 -12.81
CA GLY A 116 -4.15 -8.72 -12.49
C GLY A 116 -4.39 -9.78 -11.41
N TRP A 117 -3.45 -9.96 -10.48
CA TRP A 117 -3.52 -10.98 -9.43
C TRP A 117 -3.95 -10.38 -8.09
N ASP A 118 -4.62 -11.17 -7.26
CA ASP A 118 -4.88 -10.80 -5.87
C ASP A 118 -3.59 -10.82 -5.03
N SER A 119 -3.52 -9.89 -4.07
CA SER A 119 -2.37 -9.74 -3.18
C SER A 119 -2.11 -10.99 -2.32
N GLY A 120 -3.13 -11.77 -1.99
CA GLY A 120 -3.00 -13.04 -1.28
C GLY A 120 -2.28 -14.10 -2.11
N LEU A 121 -2.62 -14.19 -3.40
CA LEU A 121 -1.96 -15.10 -4.34
C LEU A 121 -0.49 -14.73 -4.52
N VAL A 122 -0.19 -13.45 -4.76
CA VAL A 122 1.19 -12.97 -4.90
C VAL A 122 2.00 -13.26 -3.63
N LYS A 123 1.47 -12.98 -2.43
CA LYS A 123 2.14 -13.30 -1.16
C LYS A 123 2.42 -14.80 -1.01
N ARG A 124 1.47 -15.66 -1.40
CA ARG A 124 1.63 -17.12 -1.32
C ARG A 124 2.76 -17.59 -2.23
N GLU A 125 2.78 -17.14 -3.48
CA GLU A 125 3.85 -17.48 -4.44
C GLU A 125 5.21 -16.98 -3.96
N LEU A 126 5.28 -15.76 -3.43
CA LEU A 126 6.52 -15.21 -2.89
C LEU A 126 7.01 -15.99 -1.66
N ARG A 127 6.12 -16.40 -0.75
CA ARG A 127 6.51 -17.23 0.39
C ARG A 127 6.93 -18.64 -0.01
N ALA A 128 6.34 -19.20 -1.07
CA ALA A 128 6.74 -20.50 -1.60
C ALA A 128 8.20 -20.52 -2.07
N LEU A 129 8.76 -19.38 -2.48
CA LEU A 129 10.16 -19.27 -2.89
C LEU A 129 11.16 -19.60 -1.79
N GLN A 130 10.78 -19.47 -0.52
CA GLN A 130 11.66 -19.82 0.61
C GLN A 130 11.91 -21.33 0.71
N TRP A 131 11.12 -22.14 -0.04
CA TRP A 131 11.16 -23.58 -0.01
C TRP A 131 11.45 -24.15 -1.40
N THR A 132 12.32 -25.15 -1.46
CA THR A 132 12.61 -25.94 -2.66
C THR A 132 12.23 -27.39 -2.39
N SER A 133 11.45 -27.99 -3.30
CA SER A 133 11.18 -29.43 -3.30
C SER A 133 12.29 -30.13 -4.09
N GLY A 134 12.98 -31.07 -3.45
CA GLY A 134 14.01 -31.89 -4.08
C GLY A 134 13.87 -33.37 -3.68
N PRO A 135 14.75 -34.26 -4.17
CA PRO A 135 14.67 -35.71 -3.94
C PRO A 135 14.67 -36.12 -2.45
N GLY A 136 15.14 -35.23 -1.57
CA GLY A 136 15.16 -35.42 -0.11
C GLY A 136 14.13 -34.59 0.66
N GLY A 137 13.00 -34.22 0.03
CA GLY A 137 11.91 -33.47 0.66
C GLY A 137 12.03 -31.94 0.56
N PHE A 138 11.24 -31.22 1.36
CA PHE A 138 11.23 -29.76 1.41
C PHE A 138 12.48 -29.22 2.13
N ARG A 139 13.29 -28.43 1.44
CA ARG A 139 14.47 -27.76 1.99
C ARG A 139 14.37 -26.25 1.83
N LYS A 140 15.03 -25.49 2.71
CA LYS A 140 15.14 -24.04 2.56
C LYS A 140 15.97 -23.70 1.32
N SER A 141 15.46 -22.80 0.49
CA SER A 141 16.08 -22.42 -0.78
C SER A 141 17.28 -21.47 -0.64
N GLY A 142 17.48 -20.88 0.54
CA GLY A 142 18.44 -19.78 0.74
C GLY A 142 17.93 -18.42 0.25
N VAL A 143 16.61 -18.32 0.01
CA VAL A 143 15.92 -17.08 -0.35
C VAL A 143 15.13 -16.60 0.87
N LEU A 144 15.35 -15.35 1.25
CA LEU A 144 14.58 -14.68 2.29
C LEU A 144 13.59 -13.73 1.64
N VAL A 145 12.32 -13.81 2.06
CA VAL A 145 11.27 -12.89 1.59
C VAL A 145 10.68 -12.18 2.81
N GLU A 146 10.85 -10.87 2.84
CA GLU A 146 10.34 -9.98 3.88
C GLU A 146 9.22 -9.12 3.29
N LEU A 147 8.04 -9.21 3.89
CA LEU A 147 6.90 -8.36 3.56
C LEU A 147 6.82 -7.28 4.62
N SER A 148 6.88 -6.02 4.20
CA SER A 148 6.92 -4.86 5.09
C SER A 148 5.83 -3.85 4.72
N ASP A 149 5.69 -2.85 5.59
CA ASP A 149 4.78 -1.70 5.43
C ASP A 149 3.31 -2.11 5.18
N LEU A 150 2.60 -2.49 6.24
CA LEU A 150 1.15 -2.74 6.12
C LEU A 150 0.43 -1.43 5.78
N SER A 151 -0.13 -1.35 4.58
CA SER A 151 -0.77 -0.17 4.00
C SER A 151 -2.25 -0.44 3.67
N PHE A 152 -3.03 0.63 3.56
CA PHE A 152 -4.37 0.56 2.99
C PHE A 152 -4.27 0.23 1.50
N HIS A 153 -5.17 -0.63 1.02
CA HIS A 153 -5.31 -0.94 -0.39
C HIS A 153 -6.69 -0.48 -0.83
N PHE A 154 -6.73 0.43 -1.78
CA PHE A 154 -7.98 0.94 -2.33
C PHE A 154 -7.76 1.34 -3.79
N ARG A 155 -8.84 1.32 -4.56
CA ARG A 155 -8.87 1.79 -5.94
C ARG A 155 -9.67 3.08 -5.97
N SER A 156 -9.10 4.10 -6.60
CA SER A 156 -9.76 5.38 -6.81
C SER A 156 -9.90 5.67 -8.31
N ARG A 157 -10.90 6.48 -8.65
CA ARG A 157 -11.02 7.10 -9.96
C ARG A 157 -9.87 8.08 -10.17
N GLY A 158 -9.16 7.93 -11.29
CA GLY A 158 -8.01 8.77 -11.65
C GLY A 158 -8.38 9.97 -12.53
N ASP A 159 -9.65 10.16 -12.84
CA ASP A 159 -10.20 11.16 -13.76
C ASP A 159 -10.94 12.30 -13.05
N LEU A 160 -10.66 12.50 -11.77
CA LEU A 160 -11.29 13.54 -10.96
C LEU A 160 -10.77 14.93 -11.34
N THR A 161 -11.67 15.90 -11.46
CA THR A 161 -11.33 17.30 -11.69
C THR A 161 -10.95 18.00 -10.38
N ASP A 162 -10.22 19.12 -10.46
CA ASP A 162 -9.83 19.89 -9.26
C ASP A 162 -11.07 20.30 -8.43
N ASP A 163 -12.15 20.72 -9.08
CA ASP A 163 -13.42 21.06 -8.41
C ASP A 163 -14.00 19.87 -7.62
N GLN A 164 -13.93 18.65 -8.19
CA GLN A 164 -14.40 17.43 -7.52
C GLN A 164 -13.50 17.04 -6.34
N VAL A 165 -12.20 17.31 -6.44
CA VAL A 165 -11.26 17.10 -5.33
C VAL A 165 -11.56 18.08 -4.19
N ASP A 166 -11.83 19.34 -4.50
CA ASP A 166 -12.19 20.35 -3.50
C ASP A 166 -13.55 20.02 -2.84
N GLU A 167 -14.54 19.54 -3.60
CA GLU A 167 -15.83 19.05 -3.05
C GLU A 167 -15.62 17.91 -2.04
N VAL A 168 -14.74 16.96 -2.37
CA VAL A 168 -14.39 15.84 -1.48
C VAL A 168 -13.69 16.36 -0.21
N LEU A 169 -12.79 17.33 -0.35
CA LEU A 169 -12.08 17.93 0.77
C LEU A 169 -13.05 18.66 1.72
N ASP A 170 -14.00 19.42 1.18
CA ASP A 170 -15.03 20.12 1.94
C ASP A 170 -15.94 19.15 2.70
N PHE A 171 -16.33 18.05 2.03
CA PHE A 171 -17.11 16.99 2.66
C PHE A 171 -16.38 16.38 3.87
N LEU A 172 -15.11 16.00 3.70
CA LEU A 172 -14.31 15.38 4.76
C LEU A 172 -14.07 16.34 5.92
N THR A 173 -13.78 17.61 5.62
CA THR A 173 -13.58 18.66 6.63
C THR A 173 -14.87 18.90 7.42
N SER A 174 -16.01 19.00 6.73
CA SER A 174 -17.33 19.16 7.35
C SER A 174 -17.66 18.00 8.30
N ARG A 175 -17.39 16.76 7.89
CA ARG A 175 -17.56 15.57 8.74
C ARG A 175 -16.66 15.60 9.97
N THR A 176 -15.38 15.90 9.78
CA THR A 176 -14.42 15.98 10.89
C THR A 176 -14.84 17.05 11.91
N ARG A 177 -15.25 18.23 11.44
CA ARG A 177 -15.71 19.32 12.31
C ARG A 177 -16.98 18.98 13.08
N LYS A 178 -17.93 18.27 12.46
CA LYS A 178 -19.15 17.80 13.14
C LYS A 178 -18.82 16.79 14.25
N GLN A 179 -17.86 15.89 13.99
CA GLN A 179 -17.41 14.94 15.01
C GLN A 179 -16.74 15.66 16.18
N GLU A 180 -15.84 16.60 15.91
CA GLU A 180 -15.19 17.43 16.94
C GLU A 180 -16.23 18.17 17.81
N GLN A 181 -17.22 18.83 17.19
CA GLN A 181 -18.28 19.52 17.93
C GLN A 181 -19.15 18.56 18.77
N ALA A 182 -19.40 17.35 18.29
CA ALA A 182 -20.16 16.37 19.04
C ALA A 182 -19.39 15.88 20.28
N GLU A 183 -18.09 15.62 20.13
CA GLU A 183 -17.20 15.23 21.22
C GLU A 183 -17.08 16.34 22.28
N LEU A 184 -16.94 17.60 21.86
CA LEU A 184 -16.95 18.76 22.77
C LEU A 184 -18.26 18.86 23.56
N ARG A 185 -19.41 18.74 22.89
CA ARG A 185 -20.73 18.77 23.56
C ARG A 185 -20.91 17.61 24.53
N GLN A 186 -20.33 16.44 24.25
CA GLN A 186 -20.36 15.31 25.17
C GLN A 186 -19.52 15.62 26.42
N LEU A 187 -18.35 16.23 26.27
CA LEU A 187 -17.51 16.64 27.40
C LEU A 187 -18.21 17.69 28.26
N ASP A 188 -18.84 18.71 27.67
CA ASP A 188 -19.59 19.74 28.41
C ASP A 188 -20.69 19.11 29.27
N ARG A 189 -21.48 18.20 28.68
CA ARG A 189 -22.54 17.48 29.39
C ARG A 189 -22.02 16.63 30.54
N LEU A 190 -20.88 15.97 30.35
CA LEU A 190 -20.25 15.17 31.41
C LEU A 190 -19.72 16.07 32.53
N ALA A 191 -19.11 17.20 32.19
CA ALA A 191 -18.64 18.17 33.18
C ALA A 191 -19.80 18.74 34.00
N ASP A 192 -20.93 19.05 33.37
CA ASP A 192 -22.13 19.53 34.06
C ASP A 192 -22.77 18.45 34.95
N ALA A 193 -22.74 17.20 34.52
CA ALA A 193 -23.23 16.07 35.32
C ALA A 193 -22.36 15.78 36.54
N LEU A 194 -21.04 15.97 36.45
CA LEU A 194 -20.08 15.73 37.55
C LEU A 194 -19.98 16.90 38.55
N LYS A 195 -20.46 18.10 38.18
CA LYS A 195 -20.54 19.26 39.08
C LYS A 195 -21.77 19.21 40.00
N ARG A 196 -22.67 18.24 39.82
CA ARG A 196 -23.79 17.95 40.73
C ARG A 196 -23.38 16.87 41.72
#